data_AF-A0A7U9L2M9-F1
#
_entry.id   AF-A0A7U9L2M9-F1
#
_cell.length_a   1.000
_cell.length_b   1.000
_cell.length_c   1.000
_cell.angle_alpha   90.00
_cell.angle_beta   90.00
_cell.angle_gamma   90.00
#
_symmetry.space_group_name_H-M   'P 1'
#
loop_
_entity.id
_entity.type
_entity.pdbx_description
1 polymer ?
#
loop_
_entity_poly.entity_id
_entity_poly.type
_entity_poly.pdbx_seq_one_letter_code
_entity_poly.pdbx_strand_id
1 'polypeptide(L)'
;MAFYTSIGEVTLGDVGSGCFVHPAHEVVRRLTEEGTVRLPGAGGPLGVVFASDGGGRLFAVGEDGAVYRSSTASSGPDTAEFDRVTDGLPQFLDLLHRSVLRFLRTGELGYP
;
A
#
# COMPACT_ATOMS: atom_id res chain seq x y z
N MET A 1 12.33 15.16 -4.65
CA MET A 1 13.16 14.25 -3.84
C MET A 1 12.92 14.51 -2.35
N ALA A 2 11.71 14.21 -1.84
CA ALA A 2 11.35 14.52 -0.43
C ALA A 2 10.45 13.46 0.25
N PHE A 3 10.00 12.44 -0.47
CA PHE A 3 9.02 11.47 0.04
C PHE A 3 9.56 10.64 1.21
N TYR A 4 10.80 10.14 1.10
CA TYR A 4 11.45 9.35 2.15
C TYR A 4 12.05 10.18 3.29
N THR A 5 11.97 11.51 3.21
CA THR A 5 12.46 12.39 4.30
C THR A 5 11.39 12.61 5.38
N SER A 6 10.11 12.38 5.06
CA SER A 6 8.99 12.59 5.97
C SER A 6 8.28 11.32 6.44
N ILE A 7 8.62 10.15 5.90
CA ILE A 7 8.00 8.87 6.27
C ILE A 7 9.07 8.00 6.93
N GLY A 8 9.10 8.00 8.26
CA GLY A 8 9.86 7.02 9.05
C GLY A 8 9.23 5.63 8.93
N GLU A 9 10.04 4.60 9.12
CA GLU A 9 9.57 3.21 9.20
C GLU A 9 8.50 3.07 10.29
N VAL A 10 7.30 2.62 9.92
CA VAL A 10 6.23 2.30 10.88
C VAL A 10 6.12 0.78 10.95
N THR A 11 6.74 0.21 11.98
CA THR A 11 6.55 -1.22 12.32
C THR A 11 5.27 -1.34 13.12
N LEU A 12 4.15 -1.58 12.43
CA LEU A 12 2.90 -1.98 13.08
C LEU A 12 3.01 -3.47 13.44
N GLY A 13 2.82 -3.79 14.73
CA GLY A 13 2.70 -5.18 15.18
C GLY A 13 1.61 -5.91 14.39
N ASP A 14 1.67 -7.23 14.36
CA ASP A 14 0.77 -8.08 13.56
C ASP A 14 -0.70 -7.93 13.99
N VAL A 15 -1.36 -6.90 13.45
CA VAL A 15 -2.76 -6.55 13.68
C VAL A 15 -3.58 -7.15 12.55
N GLY A 16 -3.65 -8.49 12.49
CA GLY A 16 -4.62 -9.35 11.80
C GLY A 16 -5.08 -9.07 10.35
N SER A 17 -4.53 -8.05 9.70
CA SER A 17 -4.54 -7.71 8.28
C SER A 17 -3.57 -6.52 8.13
N GLY A 18 -2.33 -6.70 8.60
CA GLY A 18 -1.37 -5.62 8.79
C GLY A 18 -0.97 -4.99 7.46
N CYS A 19 -1.13 -3.67 7.31
CA CYS A 19 -0.46 -2.97 6.22
C CYS A 19 1.02 -2.80 6.61
N PHE A 20 1.90 -3.54 5.96
CA PHE A 20 3.35 -3.47 6.15
C PHE A 20 3.95 -2.56 5.09
N VAL A 21 4.25 -1.32 5.48
CA VAL A 21 4.97 -0.39 4.60
C VAL A 21 6.40 -0.86 4.44
N HIS A 22 6.80 -1.13 3.19
CA HIS A 22 8.15 -1.59 2.89
C HIS A 22 9.17 -0.46 3.12
N PRO A 23 10.38 -0.78 3.62
CA PRO A 23 11.42 0.22 3.79
C PRO A 23 11.82 0.82 2.44
N ALA A 24 12.25 2.08 2.47
CA ALA A 24 12.55 2.87 1.28
C ALA A 24 13.49 2.18 0.29
N HIS A 25 14.55 1.56 0.80
CA HIS A 25 15.54 0.88 -0.01
C HIS A 25 14.95 -0.35 -0.73
N GLU A 26 14.00 -1.04 -0.11
CA GLU A 26 13.31 -2.17 -0.73
C GLU A 26 12.38 -1.71 -1.85
N VAL A 27 11.63 -0.64 -1.62
CA VAL A 27 10.75 -0.06 -2.65
C VAL A 27 11.56 0.42 -3.86
N VAL A 28 12.69 1.12 -3.64
CA VAL A 28 13.59 1.56 -4.71
C VAL A 28 14.19 0.36 -5.46
N ARG A 29 14.61 -0.68 -4.73
CA ARG A 29 15.15 -1.91 -5.31
C ARG A 29 14.11 -2.59 -6.19
N ARG A 30 12.89 -2.81 -5.69
CA ARG A 30 11.80 -3.42 -6.46
C ARG A 30 11.40 -2.57 -7.66
N LEU A 31 11.32 -1.25 -7.52
CA LEU A 31 11.07 -0.35 -8.65
C LEU A 31 12.15 -0.49 -9.73
N THR A 32 13.40 -0.73 -9.34
CA THR A 32 14.52 -0.91 -10.29
C THR A 32 14.49 -2.28 -10.97
N GLU A 33 14.16 -3.33 -10.23
CA GLU A 33 14.19 -4.72 -10.71
C GLU A 33 12.89 -5.16 -11.41
N GLU A 34 11.74 -4.77 -10.86
CA GLU A 34 10.40 -5.20 -11.27
C GLU A 34 9.64 -4.09 -12.02
N GLY A 35 10.01 -2.82 -11.81
CA GLY A 35 9.39 -1.69 -12.48
C GLY A 35 8.10 -1.20 -11.83
N THR A 36 7.35 -0.39 -12.57
CA THR A 36 6.04 0.15 -12.15
C THR A 36 4.90 -0.79 -12.51
N VAL A 37 3.82 -0.76 -11.73
CA VAL A 37 2.57 -1.46 -12.05
C VAL A 37 1.62 -0.60 -12.87
N ARG A 38 0.80 -1.24 -13.71
CA ARG A 38 -0.33 -0.59 -14.38
C ARG A 38 -1.51 -0.51 -13.42
N LEU A 39 -2.00 0.70 -13.16
CA LEU A 39 -3.19 0.90 -12.33
C LEU A 39 -4.47 1.01 -13.20
N PRO A 40 -5.65 0.77 -12.63
CA PRO A 40 -6.91 0.79 -13.37
C PRO A 40 -7.20 2.10 -14.08
N GLY A 41 -7.87 1.99 -15.23
CA GLY A 41 -8.22 3.10 -16.11
C GLY A 41 -7.65 2.92 -17.52
N ALA A 42 -8.37 3.38 -18.55
CA ALA A 42 -7.86 3.36 -19.92
C ALA A 42 -6.64 4.28 -20.03
N GLY A 43 -5.45 3.71 -20.27
CA GLY A 43 -4.20 4.47 -20.14
C GLY A 43 -3.87 4.87 -18.70
N GLY A 44 -4.36 4.09 -17.72
CA GLY A 44 -4.25 4.36 -16.30
C GLY A 44 -2.81 4.60 -15.84
N PRO A 45 -2.64 5.31 -14.71
CA PRO A 45 -1.34 5.76 -14.24
C PRO A 45 -0.42 4.58 -13.93
N LEU A 46 0.88 4.85 -13.97
CA LEU A 46 1.86 3.93 -13.42
C LEU A 46 1.88 4.08 -11.89
N GLY A 47 2.10 2.96 -11.22
CA GLY A 47 2.14 2.89 -9.76
C GLY A 47 3.41 2.27 -9.24
N VAL A 48 3.77 2.59 -8.01
CA VAL A 48 4.86 1.96 -7.27
C VAL A 48 4.27 1.17 -6.11
N VAL A 49 4.59 -0.12 -6.03
CA VAL A 49 4.21 -0.96 -4.90
C VAL A 49 5.04 -0.55 -3.68
N PHE A 50 4.38 -0.20 -2.58
CA PHE A 50 5.03 0.34 -1.39
C PHE A 50 4.69 -0.41 -0.10
N ALA A 51 3.65 -1.25 -0.11
CA ALA A 51 3.25 -2.01 1.06
C ALA A 51 2.57 -3.33 0.68
N SER A 52 2.40 -4.22 1.65
CA SER A 52 1.60 -5.45 1.53
C SER A 52 0.74 -5.71 2.77
N ASP A 53 -0.25 -6.60 2.68
CA ASP A 53 -1.09 -6.99 3.82
C ASP A 53 -0.59 -8.21 4.62
N GLY A 54 0.60 -8.71 4.30
CA GLY A 54 1.17 -9.96 4.86
C GLY A 54 0.48 -11.24 4.35
N GLY A 55 -0.73 -11.15 3.81
CA GLY A 55 -1.51 -12.22 3.18
C GLY A 55 -1.35 -12.29 1.65
N GLY A 56 -0.38 -11.55 1.10
CA GLY A 56 -0.06 -11.53 -0.32
C GLY A 56 -0.79 -10.46 -1.14
N ARG A 57 -1.64 -9.61 -0.54
CA ARG A 57 -2.15 -8.44 -1.26
C ARG A 57 -1.15 -7.30 -1.20
N LEU A 58 -1.07 -6.54 -2.29
CA LEU A 58 -0.13 -5.45 -2.48
C LEU A 58 -0.85 -4.11 -2.44
N PHE A 59 -0.17 -3.07 -1.99
CA PHE A 59 -0.61 -1.69 -2.09
C PHE A 59 0.33 -0.91 -2.99
N ALA A 60 -0.24 -0.13 -3.90
CA ALA A 60 0.49 0.71 -4.84
C ALA A 60 0.04 2.16 -4.72
N VAL A 61 0.97 3.10 -4.89
CA VAL A 61 0.68 4.53 -5.00
C VAL A 61 0.84 4.95 -6.46
N GLY A 62 -0.19 5.58 -7.02
CA GLY A 62 -0.16 6.15 -8.36
C GLY A 62 0.62 7.46 -8.41
N GLU A 63 1.02 7.88 -9.61
CA GLU A 63 1.65 9.21 -9.83
C GLU A 63 0.75 10.38 -9.39
N ASP A 64 -0.57 10.17 -9.36
CA ASP A 64 -1.58 11.10 -8.85
C ASP A 64 -1.68 11.11 -7.31
N GLY A 65 -0.92 10.26 -6.63
CA GLY A 65 -0.91 10.11 -5.17
C GLY A 65 -2.02 9.21 -4.63
N ALA A 66 -2.92 8.70 -5.47
CA ALA A 66 -3.97 7.79 -5.06
C ALA A 66 -3.38 6.43 -4.66
N VAL A 67 -4.03 5.78 -3.69
CA VAL A 67 -3.60 4.47 -3.19
C VAL A 67 -4.54 3.40 -3.71
N TYR A 68 -3.94 2.33 -4.20
CA TYR A 68 -4.60 1.17 -4.78
C TYR A 68 -4.18 -0.08 -4.03
N ARG A 69 -5.05 -1.09 -4.03
CA ARG A 69 -4.81 -2.39 -3.42
C ARG A 69 -5.08 -3.49 -4.44
N SER A 70 -4.27 -4.54 -4.45
CA SER A 70 -4.57 -5.70 -5.27
C SER A 70 -5.86 -6.38 -4.80
N SER A 71 -6.75 -6.71 -5.75
CA SER A 71 -8.05 -7.35 -5.49
C SER A 71 -7.87 -8.74 -4.85
N THR A 72 -6.83 -9.46 -5.27
CA THR A 72 -6.45 -10.79 -4.79
C THR A 72 -5.02 -10.81 -4.26
N ALA A 73 -4.69 -11.89 -3.54
CA ALA A 73 -3.31 -12.18 -3.21
C ALA A 73 -2.55 -12.48 -4.51
N SER A 74 -1.42 -11.81 -4.71
CA SER A 74 -0.63 -11.92 -5.92
C SER A 74 0.78 -12.39 -5.61
N SER A 75 1.34 -13.21 -6.51
CA SER A 75 2.75 -13.62 -6.45
C SER A 75 3.70 -12.52 -6.92
N GLY A 76 3.18 -11.46 -7.55
CA GLY A 76 3.98 -10.37 -8.10
C GLY A 76 3.16 -9.16 -8.56
N PRO A 77 3.83 -8.02 -8.79
CA PRO A 77 3.19 -6.78 -9.25
C PRO A 77 2.55 -6.86 -10.65
N ASP A 78 3.09 -7.71 -11.51
CA ASP A 78 2.71 -7.92 -12.91
C ASP A 78 1.39 -8.69 -13.09
N THR A 79 1.01 -9.47 -12.09
CA THR A 79 -0.17 -10.34 -12.09
C THR A 79 -1.31 -9.81 -11.22
N ALA A 80 -1.09 -8.70 -10.53
CA ALA A 80 -2.06 -8.09 -9.63
C ALA A 80 -3.03 -7.16 -10.39
N GLU A 81 -4.32 -7.43 -10.27
CA GLU A 81 -5.36 -6.45 -10.58
C GLU A 81 -5.55 -5.57 -9.35
N PHE A 82 -5.63 -4.26 -9.55
CA PHE A 82 -5.72 -3.28 -8.48
C PHE A 82 -7.11 -2.63 -8.42
N ASP A 83 -7.53 -2.24 -7.23
CA ASP A 83 -8.71 -1.43 -6.98
C ASP A 83 -8.29 -0.15 -6.25
N ARG A 84 -8.90 0.99 -6.59
CA ARG A 84 -8.62 2.25 -5.91
C ARG A 84 -9.21 2.22 -4.50
N VAL A 85 -8.38 2.54 -3.51
CA VAL A 85 -8.76 2.58 -2.09
C VAL A 85 -9.01 4.02 -1.65
N THR A 86 -8.09 4.92 -2.00
CA THR A 86 -8.20 6.34 -1.65
C THR A 86 -7.68 7.23 -2.78
N ASP A 87 -8.11 8.48 -2.78
CA ASP A 87 -7.61 9.51 -3.71
C ASP A 87 -6.25 10.08 -3.32
N GLY A 88 -5.68 9.67 -2.17
CA GLY A 88 -4.44 10.24 -1.67
C GLY A 88 -3.83 9.47 -0.51
N LEU A 89 -2.49 9.43 -0.47
CA LEU A 89 -1.74 8.82 0.64
C LEU A 89 -2.12 9.38 2.03
N PRO A 90 -2.36 10.69 2.24
CA PRO A 90 -2.80 11.18 3.55
C PRO A 90 -4.10 10.55 4.03
N GLN A 91 -5.06 10.36 3.12
CA GLN A 91 -6.34 9.70 3.40
C GLN A 91 -6.11 8.23 3.75
N PHE A 92 -5.22 7.55 3.02
CA PHE A 92 -4.84 6.17 3.33
C PHE A 92 -4.22 6.03 4.73
N LEU A 93 -3.31 6.94 5.12
CA LEU A 93 -2.69 6.91 6.45
C LEU A 93 -3.70 7.19 7.57
N ASP A 94 -4.68 8.07 7.35
CA ASP A 94 -5.77 8.30 8.30
C ASP A 94 -6.67 7.06 8.43
N LEU A 95 -7.00 6.38 7.32
CA LEU A 95 -7.72 5.10 7.37
C LEU A 95 -6.94 4.04 8.15
N LEU A 96 -5.63 3.91 7.89
CA LEU A 96 -4.78 2.97 8.61
C LEU A 96 -4.76 3.27 10.12
N HIS A 97 -4.58 4.54 10.49
CA HIS A 97 -4.60 4.97 11.88
C HIS A 97 -5.94 4.66 12.58
N ARG A 98 -7.08 4.93 11.92
CA ARG A 98 -8.41 4.61 12.45
C ARG A 98 -8.63 3.11 12.59
N SER A 99 -8.15 2.31 11.64
CA SER A 99 -8.24 0.84 11.71
C SER A 99 -7.47 0.28 12.89
N VAL A 100 -6.27 0.82 13.17
CA VAL A 100 -5.47 0.45 14.35
C VAL A 100 -6.19 0.84 15.64
N LEU A 101 -6.71 2.05 15.74
CA LEU A 101 -7.46 2.50 16.92
C LEU A 101 -8.73 1.67 17.14
N ARG A 102 -9.44 1.29 16.07
CA ARG A 102 -10.61 0.40 16.16
C ARG A 102 -10.19 -0.96 16.71
N PHE A 103 -9.15 -1.57 16.17
CA PHE A 103 -8.66 -2.86 16.63
C PHE A 103 -8.30 -2.83 18.12
N LEU A 104 -7.55 -1.81 18.55
CA LEU A 104 -7.20 -1.65 19.97
C LEU A 104 -8.43 -1.56 20.88
N ARG A 105 -9.54 -1.00 20.38
CA ARG A 105 -10.77 -0.82 21.14
C ARG A 105 -11.70 -2.03 21.12
N THR A 106 -11.82 -2.72 19.99
CA THR A 106 -12.87 -3.73 19.77
C THR A 106 -12.33 -5.14 19.54
N GLY A 107 -11.03 -5.29 19.28
CA GLY A 107 -10.44 -6.55 18.79
C GLY A 107 -10.86 -6.92 17.36
N GLU A 108 -11.67 -6.08 16.71
CA GLU A 108 -12.12 -6.31 15.34
C GLU A 108 -11.20 -5.64 14.34
N LEU A 109 -10.98 -6.29 13.20
CA LEU A 109 -10.19 -5.74 12.11
C LEU A 109 -10.94 -4.60 11.42
N GLY A 110 -10.27 -3.47 11.23
CA GLY A 110 -10.68 -2.42 10.31
C GLY A 110 -10.01 -2.64 8.96
N TYR A 111 -10.78 -2.62 7.88
CA TYR A 111 -10.25 -2.77 6.52
C TYR A 111 -10.13 -1.37 5.87
N PRO A 112 -8.93 -0.92 5.48
CA PRO A 112 -8.77 0.14 4.50
C PRO A 112 -9.05 -0.38 3.09
#